data_AF-A0A969NEU8-F1
#
_entry.id   AF-A0A969NEU8-F1
#
_cell.length_a   1.000
_cell.length_b   1.000
_cell.length_c   1.000
_cell.angle_alpha   90.00
_cell.angle_beta   90.00
_cell.angle_gamma   90.00
#
_symmetry.space_group_name_H-M   'P 1'
#
loop_
_entity.id
_entity.type
_entity.pdbx_description
1 polymer ?
#
loop_
_entity_poly.entity_id
_entity_poly.type
_entity_poly.pdbx_seq_one_letter_code
_entity_poly.pdbx_strand_id
1 'polypeptide(L)'
;MKKLFLPVLLFCAMVGFNNELKAQNDPNAPIFAVKNDQGQIVFAVYQGGVKIFIEEQQLKAAGGGFTVGRLGTGKSTSEEEYFTVNPGDVRVNLPDNYFKAAGGGFTVGRLGTGKKEGGYDLNYLKVTPDSTRVYVRESSKEGFGVGKHGSETGIQGFLDLTPENYFIGHRSGVYTTGLYNLFLGYESGVANTTGDGNTFIGYKSGIANATGSNNIYMGYETGQNNTNGDLNVFVGHQAGMNSNEEAHYNVFIGAGAGRDKTTGYGNVMVGKYAGVNTDNGNYNVILGNQAGISVAYKPGSGANLNNNVVIGYKAGYSGIGTNNVLIGAQAGYRLDPVGSKGNVFIGDHAGYYETGSNKLYISNSNTTDPLIFGDFFERKVQINGDLYATGEINSLSDMRLKTNIERIGSALEMIKLLNGYFYDWKENIIQKTIFSNKRQIGVMAQEVEKVLP
;
A
#
# COMPACT_ATOMS: atom_id res chain seq x y z
N MET A 1 19.83 -67.62 -37.93
CA MET A 1 18.46 -67.05 -37.94
C MET A 1 18.55 -65.53 -38.06
N LYS A 2 17.51 -64.92 -38.64
CA LYS A 2 17.40 -63.55 -39.19
C LYS A 2 17.54 -62.38 -38.19
N LYS A 3 18.03 -61.23 -38.74
CA LYS A 3 17.58 -59.82 -38.57
C LYS A 3 17.99 -59.05 -37.29
N LEU A 4 18.82 -58.00 -37.44
CA LEU A 4 18.50 -56.54 -37.55
C LEU A 4 18.62 -55.87 -36.16
N PHE A 5 19.54 -54.94 -35.90
CA PHE A 5 19.36 -53.49 -36.08
C PHE A 5 20.73 -52.76 -36.11
N LEU A 6 21.06 -52.18 -37.26
CA LEU A 6 21.69 -50.84 -37.36
C LEU A 6 20.49 -49.85 -37.30
N PRO A 7 20.56 -48.61 -36.74
CA PRO A 7 21.67 -47.67 -36.92
C PRO A 7 21.89 -46.57 -35.84
N VAL A 8 23.14 -46.34 -35.43
CA VAL A 8 23.70 -44.96 -35.33
C VAL A 8 25.14 -45.10 -35.79
N LEU A 9 25.30 -45.13 -37.11
CA LEU A 9 25.82 -43.97 -37.84
C LEU A 9 27.12 -43.45 -37.21
N LEU A 10 28.26 -43.78 -37.81
CA LEU A 10 28.68 -43.04 -39.01
C LEU A 10 28.84 -41.54 -38.67
N PHE A 11 29.65 -41.24 -37.66
CA PHE A 11 30.22 -39.91 -37.48
C PHE A 11 31.66 -39.88 -36.93
N CYS A 12 32.40 -41.00 -36.96
CA CYS A 12 33.85 -40.98 -36.66
C CYS A 12 34.74 -41.46 -37.81
N ALA A 13 34.19 -41.74 -39.00
CA ALA A 13 34.98 -42.16 -40.16
C ALA A 13 35.69 -40.99 -40.89
N MET A 14 36.04 -39.92 -40.18
CA MET A 14 36.87 -38.82 -40.73
C MET A 14 37.95 -38.31 -39.77
N VAL A 15 38.25 -39.03 -38.67
CA VAL A 15 39.50 -38.86 -37.91
C VAL A 15 39.88 -40.25 -37.37
N GLY A 16 41.05 -40.76 -37.74
CA GLY A 16 41.49 -42.10 -37.35
C GLY A 16 41.70 -42.22 -35.84
N PHE A 17 40.87 -43.01 -35.17
CA PHE A 17 41.08 -43.41 -33.78
C PHE A 17 41.10 -44.94 -33.68
N ASN A 18 42.29 -45.50 -33.44
CA ASN A 18 42.48 -46.91 -33.09
C ASN A 18 42.12 -47.11 -31.61
N ASN A 19 40.88 -47.54 -31.31
CA ASN A 19 40.49 -47.89 -29.95
C ASN A 19 40.85 -49.36 -29.66
N GLU A 20 41.90 -49.60 -28.86
CA GLU A 20 42.14 -50.89 -28.21
C GLU A 20 41.36 -50.95 -26.88
N LEU A 21 40.35 -51.81 -26.79
CA LEU A 21 39.76 -52.22 -25.51
C LEU A 21 40.58 -53.38 -24.95
N LYS A 22 41.46 -53.10 -23.99
CA LYS A 22 42.14 -54.13 -23.18
C LYS A 22 41.65 -54.01 -21.74
N ALA A 23 41.16 -55.12 -21.17
CA ALA A 23 40.94 -55.22 -19.74
C ALA A 23 42.33 -55.20 -19.05
N GLN A 24 42.63 -54.16 -18.28
CA GLN A 24 43.96 -53.94 -17.71
C GLN A 24 43.89 -53.82 -16.18
N ASN A 25 44.70 -54.60 -15.47
CA ASN A 25 44.76 -54.71 -14.00
C ASN A 25 45.64 -53.63 -13.34
N ASP A 26 46.00 -52.56 -14.07
CA ASP A 26 46.78 -51.46 -13.53
C ASP A 26 45.83 -50.33 -13.08
N PRO A 27 45.73 -50.03 -11.77
CA PRO A 27 44.85 -48.98 -11.25
C PRO A 27 45.20 -47.58 -11.77
N ASN A 28 46.41 -47.39 -12.31
CA ASN A 28 46.85 -46.13 -12.90
C ASN A 28 46.67 -46.08 -14.43
N ALA A 29 46.25 -47.17 -15.07
CA ALA A 29 45.96 -47.20 -16.50
C ALA A 29 44.51 -46.77 -16.79
N PRO A 30 44.27 -46.07 -17.92
CA PRO A 30 42.93 -45.66 -18.30
C PRO A 30 42.09 -46.88 -18.72
N ILE A 31 40.86 -46.97 -18.21
CA ILE A 31 39.83 -47.95 -18.59
C ILE A 31 39.39 -47.71 -20.04
N PHE A 32 39.35 -46.45 -20.44
CA PHE A 32 39.06 -46.00 -21.80
C PHE A 32 39.96 -44.82 -22.11
N ALA A 33 40.60 -44.80 -23.28
CA ALA A 33 41.40 -43.67 -23.74
C ALA A 33 41.16 -43.41 -25.23
N VAL A 34 40.90 -42.16 -25.58
CA VAL A 34 40.97 -41.63 -26.93
C VAL A 34 42.36 -41.05 -27.10
N LYS A 35 43.09 -41.50 -28.14
CA LYS A 35 44.45 -41.05 -28.43
C LYS A 35 44.51 -40.31 -29.77
N ASN A 36 45.21 -39.18 -29.86
CA ASN A 36 45.42 -38.52 -31.16
C ASN A 36 46.23 -39.39 -32.14
N ASP A 37 46.40 -38.90 -33.37
CA ASP A 37 47.18 -39.55 -34.43
C ASP A 37 48.66 -39.77 -34.06
N GLN A 38 49.18 -39.03 -33.08
CA GLN A 38 50.51 -39.20 -32.49
C GLN A 38 50.55 -40.25 -31.34
N GLY A 39 49.41 -40.87 -31.00
CA GLY A 39 49.31 -41.87 -29.95
C GLY A 39 49.21 -41.31 -28.52
N GLN A 40 49.05 -40.00 -28.35
CA GLN A 40 48.90 -39.34 -27.07
C GLN A 40 47.45 -39.34 -26.60
N ILE A 41 47.20 -39.62 -25.32
CA ILE A 41 45.84 -39.61 -24.75
C ILE A 41 45.31 -38.18 -24.74
N VAL A 42 44.17 -37.93 -25.40
CA VAL A 42 43.44 -36.64 -25.40
C VAL A 42 42.20 -36.68 -24.51
N PHE A 43 41.68 -37.87 -24.24
CA PHE A 43 40.58 -38.10 -23.31
C PHE A 43 40.77 -39.48 -22.68
N ALA A 44 40.66 -39.61 -21.36
CA ALA A 44 40.71 -40.90 -20.70
C ALA A 44 39.81 -40.99 -19.47
N VAL A 45 39.23 -42.16 -19.27
CA VAL A 45 38.46 -42.53 -18.08
C VAL A 45 39.32 -43.49 -17.25
N TYR A 46 39.58 -43.13 -16.01
CA TYR A 46 40.29 -43.93 -15.01
C TYR A 46 39.29 -44.40 -13.95
N GLN A 47 39.69 -45.34 -13.08
CA GLN A 47 38.85 -45.75 -11.95
C GLN A 47 38.51 -44.58 -11.00
N GLY A 48 39.41 -43.58 -10.90
CA GLY A 48 39.24 -42.40 -10.04
C GLY A 48 38.62 -41.17 -10.70
N GLY A 49 38.28 -41.20 -12.00
CA GLY A 49 37.68 -40.05 -12.68
C GLY A 49 38.04 -39.92 -14.16
N VAL A 50 37.57 -38.85 -14.80
CA VAL A 50 37.81 -38.56 -16.21
C VAL A 50 38.88 -37.47 -16.34
N LYS A 51 39.90 -37.71 -17.17
CA LYS A 51 40.92 -36.70 -17.53
C LYS A 51 40.79 -36.36 -19.01
N ILE A 52 40.88 -35.06 -19.33
CA ILE A 52 40.92 -34.56 -20.71
C ILE A 52 42.25 -33.83 -20.87
N PHE A 53 43.01 -34.19 -21.90
CA PHE A 53 44.30 -33.60 -22.21
C PHE A 53 44.17 -32.80 -23.51
N ILE A 54 44.55 -31.53 -23.47
CA ILE A 54 44.46 -30.61 -24.61
C ILE A 54 45.88 -30.27 -25.05
N GLU A 55 46.20 -30.47 -26.33
CA GLU A 55 47.46 -30.01 -26.91
C GLU A 55 47.47 -28.48 -27.01
N GLU A 56 48.52 -27.84 -26.46
CA GLU A 56 48.75 -26.41 -26.62
C GLU A 56 49.26 -26.11 -28.05
N GLN A 57 48.33 -25.92 -28.99
CA GLN A 57 48.61 -25.18 -30.22
C GLN A 57 47.74 -23.92 -30.29
N GLN A 58 48.39 -22.81 -30.66
CA GLN A 58 47.85 -21.46 -30.62
C GLN A 58 46.60 -21.27 -31.47
N LEU A 59 45.41 -21.43 -30.87
CA LEU A 59 44.16 -20.92 -31.44
C LEU A 59 43.29 -20.30 -30.33
N LYS A 60 43.06 -18.99 -30.44
CA LYS A 60 42.00 -18.29 -29.73
C LYS A 60 40.66 -18.90 -30.12
N ALA A 61 40.03 -19.66 -29.22
CA ALA A 61 38.62 -20.02 -29.38
C ALA A 61 37.73 -18.86 -28.92
N ALA A 62 36.94 -18.32 -29.84
CA ALA A 62 35.88 -17.39 -29.56
C ALA A 62 34.59 -18.16 -29.23
N GLY A 63 34.13 -18.08 -27.98
CA GLY A 63 32.73 -18.30 -27.58
C GLY A 63 32.40 -19.63 -26.88
N GLY A 64 31.73 -19.49 -25.73
CA GLY A 64 30.69 -20.43 -25.26
C GLY A 64 31.09 -21.47 -24.21
N GLY A 65 30.56 -21.32 -22.99
CA GLY A 65 30.24 -22.41 -22.06
C GLY A 65 31.39 -23.29 -21.56
N PHE A 66 31.85 -22.99 -20.34
CA PHE A 66 32.77 -23.78 -19.51
C PHE A 66 34.18 -24.02 -20.11
N THR A 67 35.09 -23.07 -19.89
CA THR A 67 36.50 -23.22 -20.27
C THR A 67 37.39 -23.08 -19.04
N VAL A 68 38.07 -24.17 -18.64
CA VAL A 68 39.28 -24.09 -17.81
C VAL A 68 40.44 -24.13 -18.78
N GLY A 69 41.03 -22.98 -19.05
CA GLY A 69 42.20 -22.87 -19.90
C GLY A 69 43.08 -21.73 -19.44
N ARG A 70 44.39 -21.97 -19.45
CA ARG A 70 45.36 -20.91 -19.59
C ARG A 70 46.52 -21.35 -20.48
N LEU A 71 46.81 -20.54 -21.50
CA LEU A 71 48.04 -20.59 -22.29
C LEU A 71 49.13 -19.83 -21.52
N GLY A 72 50.20 -20.52 -21.15
CA GLY A 72 51.40 -19.95 -20.52
C GLY A 72 52.54 -20.96 -20.49
N THR A 73 53.68 -20.61 -21.08
CA THR A 73 54.80 -21.51 -21.47
C THR A 73 55.68 -22.04 -20.32
N GLY A 74 55.10 -22.34 -19.15
CA GLY A 74 55.85 -22.88 -18.00
C GLY A 74 55.42 -24.29 -17.67
N LYS A 75 56.29 -25.29 -17.88
CA LYS A 75 56.10 -26.64 -17.34
C LYS A 75 56.14 -26.57 -15.80
N SER A 76 54.99 -26.69 -15.13
CA SER A 76 54.97 -27.03 -13.71
C SER A 76 55.14 -28.53 -13.53
N THR A 77 55.95 -28.96 -12.58
CA THR A 77 56.16 -30.36 -12.18
C THR A 77 55.26 -30.78 -11.00
N SER A 78 54.22 -30.01 -10.68
CA SER A 78 53.18 -30.36 -9.69
C SER A 78 51.87 -30.76 -10.39
N GLU A 79 51.29 -31.89 -9.97
CA GLU A 79 49.92 -32.27 -10.29
C GLU A 79 48.95 -31.31 -9.59
N GLU A 80 48.60 -30.20 -10.25
CA GLU A 80 47.61 -29.27 -9.73
C GLU A 80 46.23 -29.59 -10.32
N GLU A 81 45.24 -29.84 -9.46
CA GLU A 81 43.85 -30.06 -9.85
C GLU A 81 43.16 -28.72 -10.10
N TYR A 82 42.96 -28.35 -11.37
CA TYR A 82 42.31 -27.09 -11.75
C TYR A 82 40.78 -27.18 -11.77
N PHE A 83 40.24 -28.39 -11.84
CA PHE A 83 38.80 -28.63 -11.87
C PHE A 83 38.45 -30.00 -11.29
N THR A 84 37.65 -30.02 -10.23
CA THR A 84 37.22 -31.26 -9.55
C THR A 84 35.70 -31.28 -9.48
N VAL A 85 35.08 -32.39 -9.89
CA VAL A 85 33.63 -32.62 -9.77
C VAL A 85 33.42 -33.82 -8.87
N ASN A 86 32.91 -33.57 -7.67
CA ASN A 86 32.47 -34.60 -6.73
C ASN A 86 30.94 -34.64 -6.66
N PRO A 87 30.33 -35.73 -6.15
CA PRO A 87 28.88 -35.80 -5.92
C PRO A 87 28.29 -34.70 -5.03
N GLY A 88 29.14 -33.97 -4.28
CA GLY A 88 28.73 -32.89 -3.37
C GLY A 88 29.21 -31.48 -3.75
N ASP A 89 30.15 -31.32 -4.67
CA ASP A 89 30.66 -30.00 -5.08
C ASP A 89 31.42 -30.02 -6.42
N VAL A 90 31.49 -28.84 -7.02
CA VAL A 90 32.30 -28.56 -8.21
C VAL A 90 33.28 -27.44 -7.84
N ARG A 91 34.59 -27.71 -7.91
CA ARG A 91 35.66 -26.76 -7.56
C ARG A 91 36.49 -26.40 -8.78
N VAL A 92 36.87 -25.13 -8.90
CA VAL A 92 37.84 -24.61 -9.88
C VAL A 92 38.98 -23.94 -9.10
N ASN A 93 40.21 -24.44 -9.22
CA ASN A 93 41.38 -23.88 -8.55
C ASN A 93 42.23 -23.09 -9.56
N LEU A 94 42.70 -21.89 -9.21
CA LEU A 94 43.52 -21.04 -10.08
C LEU A 94 44.81 -20.60 -9.34
N PRO A 95 46.00 -20.69 -9.96
CA PRO A 95 47.28 -20.30 -9.35
C PRO A 95 47.52 -18.79 -9.43
N ASP A 96 48.31 -18.30 -8.47
CA ASP A 96 48.36 -16.90 -8.01
C ASP A 96 48.93 -15.84 -8.97
N ASN A 97 49.31 -16.20 -10.19
CA ASN A 97 49.89 -15.22 -11.11
C ASN A 97 48.98 -14.98 -12.32
N TYR A 98 48.92 -13.70 -12.75
CA TYR A 98 48.66 -13.17 -14.10
C TYR A 98 47.40 -12.33 -14.39
N PHE A 99 47.53 -11.66 -15.55
CA PHE A 99 46.79 -10.56 -16.14
C PHE A 99 45.49 -10.96 -16.85
N LYS A 100 44.60 -9.95 -16.91
CA LYS A 100 43.21 -9.88 -17.41
C LYS A 100 42.93 -10.69 -18.69
N ALA A 101 41.91 -11.55 -18.65
CA ALA A 101 41.19 -12.02 -19.84
C ALA A 101 39.80 -11.35 -19.90
N ALA A 102 39.40 -10.91 -21.10
CA ALA A 102 38.05 -10.42 -21.38
C ALA A 102 37.22 -11.57 -21.95
N GLY A 103 36.24 -12.08 -21.19
CA GLY A 103 35.31 -13.11 -21.65
C GLY A 103 34.40 -13.61 -20.53
N GLY A 104 33.09 -13.56 -20.76
CA GLY A 104 32.05 -13.88 -19.77
C GLY A 104 31.80 -15.37 -19.56
N GLY A 105 31.54 -15.72 -18.31
CA GLY A 105 31.17 -17.05 -17.79
C GLY A 105 31.47 -17.07 -16.29
N PHE A 106 30.41 -17.19 -15.45
CA PHE A 106 30.41 -17.16 -13.97
C PHE A 106 31.69 -16.61 -13.31
N THR A 107 31.92 -15.30 -13.44
CA THR A 107 33.11 -14.64 -12.90
C THR A 107 32.87 -14.28 -11.43
N VAL A 108 33.53 -14.96 -10.49
CA VAL A 108 33.68 -14.42 -9.13
C VAL A 108 34.78 -13.36 -9.20
N GLY A 109 34.41 -12.09 -9.09
CA GLY A 109 35.34 -10.96 -9.15
C GLY A 109 36.42 -11.02 -8.06
N ARG A 110 37.63 -10.57 -8.41
CA ARG A 110 38.84 -10.54 -7.58
C ARG A 110 38.77 -9.46 -6.48
N LEU A 111 39.13 -9.79 -5.24
CA LEU A 111 39.44 -8.83 -4.17
C LEU A 111 40.86 -8.24 -4.36
N GLY A 112 41.01 -6.94 -4.13
CA GLY A 112 42.22 -6.15 -4.36
C GLY A 112 43.47 -6.61 -3.61
N THR A 113 44.62 -6.05 -4.01
CA THR A 113 46.02 -6.45 -3.71
C THR A 113 46.49 -6.26 -2.26
N GLY A 114 45.59 -6.32 -1.27
CA GLY A 114 45.97 -6.31 0.14
C GLY A 114 46.23 -7.73 0.64
N LYS A 115 47.46 -8.02 1.10
CA LYS A 115 47.72 -9.19 1.95
C LYS A 115 46.70 -9.21 3.09
N LYS A 116 45.94 -10.29 3.24
CA LYS A 116 45.04 -10.46 4.40
C LYS A 116 45.58 -11.53 5.33
N GLU A 117 45.83 -11.12 6.57
CA GLU A 117 45.90 -11.98 7.75
C GLU A 117 44.53 -12.59 8.05
N GLY A 118 44.52 -13.81 8.58
CA GLY A 118 43.44 -14.33 9.43
C GLY A 118 42.16 -14.80 8.70
N GLY A 119 41.86 -16.08 8.87
CA GLY A 119 40.85 -16.79 8.11
C GLY A 119 39.41 -16.46 8.50
N TYR A 120 38.58 -16.30 7.47
CA TYR A 120 37.14 -16.57 7.48
C TYR A 120 36.75 -16.91 6.03
N ASP A 121 36.08 -18.05 5.83
CA ASP A 121 35.34 -18.35 4.60
C ASP A 121 34.22 -17.32 4.44
N LEU A 122 34.46 -16.28 3.66
CA LEU A 122 33.47 -15.25 3.37
C LEU A 122 32.50 -15.80 2.32
N ASN A 123 31.47 -16.49 2.78
CA ASN A 123 30.36 -16.94 1.95
C ASN A 123 29.52 -15.72 1.55
N TYR A 124 29.78 -15.12 0.38
CA TYR A 124 29.04 -13.94 -0.09
C TYR A 124 27.68 -14.26 -0.72
N LEU A 125 27.53 -15.46 -1.31
CA LEU A 125 26.28 -15.98 -1.83
C LEU A 125 26.15 -17.43 -1.39
N LYS A 126 25.14 -17.75 -0.60
CA LYS A 126 24.83 -19.12 -0.19
C LYS A 126 23.44 -19.47 -0.71
N VAL A 127 23.39 -20.36 -1.68
CA VAL A 127 22.16 -20.95 -2.20
C VAL A 127 22.04 -22.34 -1.61
N THR A 128 21.02 -22.56 -0.79
CA THR A 128 20.63 -23.85 -0.23
C THR A 128 19.18 -24.13 -0.60
N PRO A 129 18.70 -25.38 -0.55
CA PRO A 129 17.31 -25.71 -0.93
C PRO A 129 16.24 -24.93 -0.15
N ASP A 130 16.58 -24.43 1.04
CA ASP A 130 15.72 -23.62 1.91
C ASP A 130 15.84 -22.10 1.69
N SER A 131 16.95 -21.60 1.16
CA SER A 131 17.24 -20.16 1.12
C SER A 131 18.34 -19.77 0.13
N THR A 132 18.19 -18.58 -0.46
CA THR A 132 19.30 -17.85 -1.07
C THR A 132 19.68 -16.71 -0.15
N ARG A 133 20.93 -16.67 0.29
CA ARG A 133 21.49 -15.66 1.19
C ARG A 133 22.61 -14.91 0.49
N VAL A 134 22.54 -13.58 0.52
CA VAL A 134 23.62 -12.72 0.05
C VAL A 134 24.18 -12.00 1.27
N TYR A 135 25.48 -12.16 1.51
CA TYR A 135 26.19 -11.49 2.60
C TYR A 135 27.00 -10.34 2.01
N VAL A 136 26.89 -9.15 2.59
CA VAL A 136 27.67 -7.96 2.22
C VAL A 136 28.58 -7.55 3.38
N ARG A 137 29.72 -6.92 3.11
CA ARG A 137 30.57 -6.39 4.18
C ARG A 137 29.98 -5.06 4.66
N GLU A 138 29.87 -4.88 5.97
CA GLU A 138 29.31 -3.66 6.58
C GLU A 138 30.04 -2.36 6.19
N SER A 139 31.28 -2.44 5.69
CA SER A 139 32.10 -1.28 5.33
C SER A 139 31.96 -0.79 3.88
N SER A 140 31.17 -1.45 3.03
CA SER A 140 31.00 -1.03 1.62
C SER A 140 29.72 -0.20 1.44
N LYS A 141 29.86 1.00 0.86
CA LYS A 141 28.73 1.82 0.38
C LYS A 141 28.01 1.25 -0.85
N GLU A 142 28.46 0.10 -1.34
CA GLU A 142 27.93 -0.56 -2.54
C GLU A 142 27.10 -1.78 -2.13
N GLY A 143 25.89 -1.87 -2.68
CA GLY A 143 24.88 -2.90 -2.38
C GLY A 143 24.90 -4.13 -3.29
N PHE A 144 23.81 -4.93 -3.25
CA PHE A 144 23.57 -6.00 -4.22
C PHE A 144 22.64 -5.52 -5.34
N GLY A 145 23.17 -5.44 -6.56
CA GLY A 145 22.42 -5.01 -7.74
C GLY A 145 22.29 -6.11 -8.80
N VAL A 146 21.11 -6.22 -9.43
CA VAL A 146 20.88 -7.04 -10.63
C VAL A 146 20.30 -6.15 -11.70
N GLY A 147 21.01 -5.99 -12.82
CA GLY A 147 20.56 -5.18 -13.96
C GLY A 147 21.06 -5.72 -15.28
N LYS A 148 20.39 -5.35 -16.37
CA LYS A 148 20.86 -5.65 -17.72
C LYS A 148 22.04 -4.73 -18.03
N HIS A 149 23.26 -5.28 -18.01
CA HIS A 149 24.45 -4.59 -18.53
C HIS A 149 24.61 -4.92 -20.01
N GLY A 150 24.14 -4.02 -20.88
CA GLY A 150 24.28 -4.09 -22.33
C GLY A 150 24.42 -2.69 -22.94
N SER A 151 24.69 -2.59 -24.24
CA SER A 151 24.85 -1.33 -24.98
C SER A 151 23.56 -0.51 -25.16
N GLU A 152 22.51 -0.81 -24.39
CA GLU A 152 21.25 -0.07 -24.41
C GLU A 152 21.35 1.10 -23.42
N THR A 153 21.06 2.31 -23.90
CA THR A 153 21.08 3.54 -23.12
C THR A 153 20.02 3.50 -22.01
N GLY A 154 20.46 3.21 -20.78
CA GLY A 154 19.64 3.28 -19.57
C GLY A 154 19.88 2.07 -18.67
N ILE A 155 20.38 2.31 -17.45
CA ILE A 155 20.51 1.27 -16.42
C ILE A 155 19.10 0.80 -16.08
N GLN A 156 18.71 -0.39 -16.57
CA GLN A 156 17.48 -1.05 -16.16
C GLN A 156 17.82 -2.10 -15.10
N GLY A 157 17.94 -1.63 -13.86
CA GLY A 157 18.03 -2.48 -12.68
C GLY A 157 16.68 -3.14 -12.40
N PHE A 158 16.71 -4.42 -12.04
CA PHE A 158 15.57 -5.16 -11.48
C PHE A 158 15.65 -5.24 -9.96
N LEU A 159 16.85 -5.07 -9.40
CA LEU A 159 17.13 -5.15 -7.98
C LEU A 159 18.30 -4.23 -7.66
N ASP A 160 18.16 -3.38 -6.65
CA ASP A 160 19.22 -2.55 -6.08
C ASP A 160 19.01 -2.46 -4.56
N LEU A 161 19.88 -3.11 -3.80
CA LEU A 161 19.79 -3.22 -2.35
C LEU A 161 21.04 -2.62 -1.69
N THR A 162 20.97 -1.37 -1.26
CA THR A 162 21.98 -0.70 -0.45
C THR A 162 21.54 -0.61 1.02
N PRO A 163 22.44 -0.31 1.97
CA PRO A 163 22.05 -0.06 3.36
C PRO A 163 21.00 1.05 3.49
N GLU A 164 21.03 2.04 2.59
CA GLU A 164 20.11 3.16 2.57
C GLU A 164 18.83 2.87 1.78
N ASN A 165 18.85 2.05 0.72
CA ASN A 165 17.70 1.89 -0.17
C ASN A 165 17.49 0.44 -0.64
N TYR A 166 16.22 0.02 -0.69
CA TYR A 166 15.82 -1.33 -1.09
C TYR A 166 14.85 -1.25 -2.26
N PHE A 167 15.36 -1.40 -3.48
CA PHE A 167 14.59 -1.29 -4.72
C PHE A 167 14.49 -2.64 -5.42
N ILE A 168 13.27 -3.12 -5.61
CA ILE A 168 12.96 -4.42 -6.21
C ILE A 168 11.84 -4.22 -7.23
N GLY A 169 12.16 -4.37 -8.51
CA GLY A 169 11.21 -4.17 -9.60
C GLY A 169 11.85 -3.46 -10.79
N HIS A 170 11.29 -3.69 -11.98
CA HIS A 170 11.75 -2.98 -13.17
C HIS A 170 11.50 -1.48 -13.00
N ARG A 171 12.58 -0.70 -13.11
CA ARG A 171 12.59 0.76 -12.99
C ARG A 171 12.16 1.31 -11.62
N SER A 172 12.20 0.53 -10.54
CA SER A 172 11.95 1.08 -9.20
C SER A 172 13.09 1.99 -8.77
N GLY A 173 12.79 3.22 -8.32
CA GLY A 173 13.78 4.14 -7.73
C GLY A 173 14.90 4.64 -8.65
N VAL A 174 14.73 4.62 -9.97
CA VAL A 174 15.82 4.87 -10.94
C VAL A 174 16.50 6.24 -10.81
N TYR A 175 15.78 7.28 -10.39
CA TYR A 175 16.28 8.66 -10.37
C TYR A 175 16.63 9.19 -8.97
N THR A 176 16.43 8.40 -7.92
CA THR A 176 16.48 8.95 -6.56
C THR A 176 17.90 9.04 -6.02
N THR A 177 18.21 10.17 -5.40
CA THR A 177 19.33 10.37 -4.48
C THR A 177 18.86 10.41 -3.03
N GLY A 178 17.55 10.24 -2.79
CA GLY A 178 16.97 10.14 -1.46
C GLY A 178 17.35 8.84 -0.76
N LEU A 179 17.31 8.86 0.56
CA LEU A 179 17.78 7.81 1.45
C LEU A 179 16.62 7.15 2.20
N TYR A 180 16.85 5.94 2.69
CA TYR A 180 15.93 5.19 3.55
C TYR A 180 14.61 4.81 2.88
N ASN A 181 14.64 4.55 1.57
CA ASN A 181 13.46 4.20 0.77
C ASN A 181 13.36 2.68 0.53
N LEU A 182 12.14 2.15 0.56
CA LEU A 182 11.78 0.78 0.17
C LEU A 182 10.81 0.83 -1.00
N PHE A 183 11.23 0.46 -2.20
CA PHE A 183 10.37 0.38 -3.40
C PHE A 183 10.28 -1.06 -3.91
N LEU A 184 9.08 -1.62 -3.94
CA LEU A 184 8.81 -2.98 -4.38
C LEU A 184 7.69 -3.00 -5.41
N GLY A 185 8.02 -3.12 -6.70
CA GLY A 185 7.05 -3.21 -7.79
C GLY A 185 7.52 -2.57 -9.09
N TYR A 186 6.89 -2.96 -10.20
CA TYR A 186 7.12 -2.36 -11.52
C TYR A 186 6.81 -0.85 -11.48
N GLU A 187 7.79 -0.03 -11.86
CA GLU A 187 7.71 1.43 -11.88
C GLU A 187 7.27 2.07 -10.55
N SER A 188 7.60 1.43 -9.42
CA SER A 188 7.38 2.00 -8.09
C SER A 188 8.39 3.13 -7.80
N GLY A 189 7.90 4.32 -7.44
CA GLY A 189 8.75 5.45 -7.06
C GLY A 189 9.69 5.97 -8.17
N VAL A 190 9.35 5.77 -9.45
CA VAL A 190 10.24 6.11 -10.59
C VAL A 190 10.71 7.55 -10.53
N ALA A 191 9.79 8.50 -10.34
CA ALA A 191 10.10 9.93 -10.40
C ALA A 191 10.76 10.49 -9.13
N ASN A 192 10.98 9.68 -8.09
CA ASN A 192 11.59 10.16 -6.85
C ASN A 192 13.00 10.64 -7.14
N THR A 193 13.26 11.91 -6.83
CA THR A 193 14.57 12.55 -6.97
C THR A 193 15.24 12.72 -5.61
N THR A 194 14.59 13.34 -4.62
CA THR A 194 15.20 13.65 -3.32
C THR A 194 14.33 13.27 -2.11
N GLY A 195 13.25 12.53 -2.32
CA GLY A 195 12.34 12.15 -1.23
C GLY A 195 12.90 11.01 -0.39
N ASP A 196 12.93 11.19 0.93
CA ASP A 196 13.52 10.26 1.89
C ASP A 196 12.45 9.45 2.65
N GLY A 197 12.82 8.27 3.17
CA GLY A 197 11.99 7.55 4.14
C GLY A 197 10.67 6.98 3.59
N ASN A 198 10.55 6.78 2.28
CA ASN A 198 9.31 6.31 1.65
C ASN A 198 9.25 4.78 1.54
N THR A 199 8.06 4.21 1.73
CA THR A 199 7.77 2.79 1.46
C THR A 199 6.71 2.68 0.37
N PHE A 200 7.09 2.29 -0.83
CA PHE A 200 6.18 2.09 -1.96
C PHE A 200 6.14 0.62 -2.38
N ILE A 201 4.97 0.00 -2.34
CA ILE A 201 4.80 -1.43 -2.62
C ILE A 201 3.63 -1.63 -3.57
N GLY A 202 3.90 -2.03 -4.81
CA GLY A 202 2.89 -2.35 -5.83
C GLY A 202 3.21 -1.77 -7.20
N TYR A 203 2.41 -2.15 -8.20
CA TYR A 203 2.52 -1.63 -9.57
C TYR A 203 2.26 -0.12 -9.60
N LYS A 204 3.23 0.66 -10.08
CA LYS A 204 3.18 2.14 -10.19
C LYS A 204 2.83 2.88 -8.89
N SER A 205 3.13 2.28 -7.74
CA SER A 205 2.95 2.94 -6.45
C SER A 205 3.90 4.15 -6.33
N GLY A 206 3.37 5.33 -6.06
CA GLY A 206 4.14 6.58 -5.93
C GLY A 206 4.94 6.97 -7.18
N ILE A 207 4.52 6.56 -8.38
CA ILE A 207 5.32 6.74 -9.61
C ILE A 207 5.71 8.20 -9.88
N ALA A 208 4.86 9.18 -9.54
CA ALA A 208 5.12 10.60 -9.77
C ALA A 208 5.72 11.34 -8.56
N ASN A 209 5.97 10.67 -7.43
CA ASN A 209 6.51 11.30 -6.23
C ASN A 209 7.93 11.78 -6.50
N ALA A 210 8.14 13.09 -6.64
CA ALA A 210 9.42 13.72 -6.93
C ALA A 210 10.22 14.00 -5.65
N THR A 211 9.65 14.75 -4.70
CA THR A 211 10.37 15.17 -3.48
C THR A 211 9.68 14.78 -2.18
N GLY A 212 8.49 14.18 -2.25
CA GLY A 212 7.72 13.78 -1.07
C GLY A 212 8.45 12.73 -0.24
N SER A 213 8.37 12.87 1.08
CA SER A 213 9.11 12.10 2.07
C SER A 213 8.21 11.49 3.14
N ASN A 214 8.67 10.40 3.75
CA ASN A 214 7.98 9.68 4.83
C ASN A 214 6.57 9.17 4.45
N ASN A 215 6.37 8.77 3.19
CA ASN A 215 5.10 8.23 2.73
C ASN A 215 5.08 6.70 2.72
N ILE A 216 3.93 6.09 3.03
CA ILE A 216 3.67 4.67 2.87
C ILE A 216 2.60 4.48 1.81
N TYR A 217 2.97 4.01 0.62
CA TYR A 217 2.03 3.68 -0.47
C TYR A 217 2.05 2.17 -0.73
N MET A 218 0.90 1.51 -0.64
CA MET A 218 0.80 0.07 -0.81
C MET A 218 -0.42 -0.34 -1.63
N GLY A 219 -0.21 -0.75 -2.87
CA GLY A 219 -1.26 -1.21 -3.78
C GLY A 219 -0.97 -0.91 -5.24
N TYR A 220 -1.94 -1.26 -6.10
CA TYR A 220 -1.93 -0.89 -7.52
C TYR A 220 -2.24 0.60 -7.67
N GLU A 221 -1.34 1.39 -8.27
CA GLU A 221 -1.50 2.83 -8.55
C GLU A 221 -1.82 3.69 -7.31
N THR A 222 -1.31 3.29 -6.13
CA THR A 222 -1.41 4.10 -4.89
C THR A 222 -0.56 5.36 -4.99
N GLY A 223 -1.14 6.52 -4.64
CA GLY A 223 -0.41 7.80 -4.66
C GLY A 223 0.17 8.17 -6.03
N GLN A 224 -0.39 7.64 -7.13
CA GLN A 224 0.24 7.66 -8.45
C GLN A 224 0.67 9.07 -8.90
N ASN A 225 -0.17 10.08 -8.69
CA ASN A 225 0.06 11.46 -9.11
C ASN A 225 0.49 12.39 -7.97
N ASN A 226 0.80 11.86 -6.78
CA ASN A 226 1.32 12.68 -5.68
C ASN A 226 2.79 12.99 -5.95
N THR A 227 3.13 14.26 -6.12
CA THR A 227 4.45 14.75 -6.54
C THR A 227 5.36 15.15 -5.37
N ASN A 228 4.81 15.67 -4.28
CA ASN A 228 5.58 16.33 -3.21
C ASN A 228 4.87 16.32 -1.85
N GLY A 229 3.77 15.57 -1.72
CA GLY A 229 3.13 15.33 -0.43
C GLY A 229 4.01 14.50 0.51
N ASP A 230 3.94 14.80 1.80
CA ASP A 230 4.73 14.19 2.87
C ASP A 230 3.83 13.54 3.92
N LEU A 231 4.39 12.54 4.61
CA LEU A 231 3.76 11.94 5.81
C LEU A 231 2.37 11.36 5.54
N ASN A 232 2.18 10.75 4.36
CA ASN A 232 0.93 10.10 3.97
C ASN A 232 0.99 8.58 4.13
N VAL A 233 -0.15 7.96 4.43
CA VAL A 233 -0.33 6.51 4.45
C VAL A 233 -1.47 6.12 3.52
N PHE A 234 -1.16 5.65 2.31
CA PHE A 234 -2.13 5.19 1.32
C PHE A 234 -2.03 3.69 1.09
N VAL A 235 -3.12 2.96 1.33
CA VAL A 235 -3.16 1.50 1.23
C VAL A 235 -4.41 1.06 0.48
N GLY A 236 -4.24 0.35 -0.64
CA GLY A 236 -5.32 -0.21 -1.45
C GLY A 236 -5.30 0.26 -2.91
N HIS A 237 -5.94 -0.48 -3.81
CA HIS A 237 -6.00 -0.15 -5.24
C HIS A 237 -6.47 1.30 -5.48
N GLN A 238 -5.62 2.13 -6.07
CA GLN A 238 -5.86 3.55 -6.39
C GLN A 238 -6.20 4.43 -5.17
N ALA A 239 -5.76 4.07 -3.96
CA ALA A 239 -5.87 4.99 -2.82
C ALA A 239 -4.98 6.22 -3.05
N GLY A 240 -5.52 7.41 -2.88
CA GLY A 240 -4.82 8.68 -3.10
C GLY A 240 -4.29 8.90 -4.53
N MET A 241 -4.83 8.19 -5.54
CA MET A 241 -4.28 8.15 -6.90
C MET A 241 -4.03 9.53 -7.52
N ASN A 242 -4.94 10.49 -7.31
CA ASN A 242 -4.86 11.83 -7.88
C ASN A 242 -4.59 12.94 -6.84
N SER A 243 -4.13 12.60 -5.65
CA SER A 243 -3.69 13.59 -4.66
C SER A 243 -2.52 14.40 -5.24
N ASN A 244 -2.56 15.74 -5.17
CA ASN A 244 -1.60 16.65 -5.80
C ASN A 244 -0.72 17.39 -4.77
N GLU A 245 -0.01 18.43 -5.21
CA GLU A 245 1.19 19.08 -4.65
C GLU A 245 1.22 19.48 -3.15
N GLU A 246 0.10 19.41 -2.43
CA GLU A 246 -0.02 19.81 -1.02
C GLU A 246 -0.72 18.76 -0.12
N ALA A 247 -0.92 17.54 -0.62
CA ALA A 247 -1.55 16.47 0.16
C ALA A 247 -0.57 15.93 1.21
N HIS A 248 -0.58 16.50 2.42
CA HIS A 248 0.24 16.06 3.55
C HIS A 248 -0.61 15.46 4.69
N TYR A 249 0.02 14.62 5.52
CA TYR A 249 -0.59 14.10 6.75
C TYR A 249 -1.90 13.34 6.55
N ASN A 250 -2.08 12.68 5.40
CA ASN A 250 -3.32 11.96 5.09
C ASN A 250 -3.18 10.45 5.32
N VAL A 251 -4.24 9.80 5.80
CA VAL A 251 -4.34 8.35 5.94
C VAL A 251 -5.50 7.85 5.09
N PHE A 252 -5.22 7.24 3.94
CA PHE A 252 -6.22 6.67 3.02
C PHE A 252 -6.09 5.15 2.95
N ILE A 253 -7.10 4.43 3.43
CA ILE A 253 -7.07 2.96 3.47
C ILE A 253 -8.33 2.39 2.82
N GLY A 254 -8.18 1.70 1.71
CA GLY A 254 -9.27 1.08 0.95
C GLY A 254 -9.19 1.38 -0.54
N ALA A 255 -9.82 0.54 -1.35
CA ALA A 255 -9.83 0.72 -2.80
C ALA A 255 -10.49 2.06 -3.19
N GLY A 256 -9.71 2.94 -3.82
CA GLY A 256 -10.13 4.27 -4.24
C GLY A 256 -10.46 5.23 -3.09
N ALA A 257 -9.97 4.99 -1.86
CA ALA A 257 -10.08 5.97 -0.77
C ALA A 257 -9.30 7.24 -1.15
N GLY A 258 -9.92 8.42 -1.03
CA GLY A 258 -9.29 9.71 -1.38
C GLY A 258 -8.77 9.78 -2.83
N ARG A 259 -9.36 9.05 -3.79
CA ARG A 259 -8.79 8.84 -5.13
C ARG A 259 -8.62 10.12 -5.96
N ASP A 260 -9.40 11.16 -5.74
CA ASP A 260 -9.48 12.31 -6.64
C ASP A 260 -8.52 13.44 -6.25
N LYS A 261 -8.64 14.62 -6.89
CA LYS A 261 -7.68 15.73 -6.72
C LYS A 261 -7.78 16.37 -5.33
N THR A 262 -7.16 15.74 -4.33
CA THR A 262 -7.01 16.32 -3.01
C THR A 262 -5.73 17.16 -2.97
N THR A 263 -5.83 18.47 -2.76
CA THR A 263 -4.76 19.24 -2.09
C THR A 263 -4.96 19.27 -0.57
N GLY A 264 -6.02 18.61 -0.09
CA GLY A 264 -6.37 18.59 1.32
C GLY A 264 -5.34 17.85 2.19
N TYR A 265 -5.17 18.31 3.41
CA TYR A 265 -4.21 17.76 4.37
C TYR A 265 -4.88 17.38 5.71
N GLY A 266 -4.27 16.45 6.43
CA GLY A 266 -4.73 16.02 7.75
C GLY A 266 -6.02 15.20 7.73
N ASN A 267 -6.31 14.47 6.65
CA ASN A 267 -7.53 13.67 6.54
C ASN A 267 -7.30 12.19 6.86
N VAL A 268 -8.31 11.54 7.46
CA VAL A 268 -8.36 10.09 7.66
C VAL A 268 -9.55 9.55 6.85
N MET A 269 -9.29 8.78 5.80
CA MET A 269 -10.32 8.18 4.94
C MET A 269 -10.15 6.67 4.89
N VAL A 270 -11.09 5.92 5.47
CA VAL A 270 -11.01 4.46 5.55
C VAL A 270 -12.27 3.82 5.00
N GLY A 271 -12.12 3.00 3.97
CA GLY A 271 -13.21 2.30 3.28
C GLY A 271 -13.11 2.42 1.76
N LYS A 272 -13.73 1.49 1.05
CA LYS A 272 -13.80 1.55 -0.42
C LYS A 272 -14.55 2.82 -0.84
N TYR A 273 -13.89 3.66 -1.63
CA TYR A 273 -14.37 4.97 -2.10
C TYR A 273 -14.75 5.95 -0.98
N ALA A 274 -14.14 5.86 0.20
CA ALA A 274 -14.29 6.88 1.23
C ALA A 274 -13.67 8.21 0.75
N GLY A 275 -14.41 9.31 0.87
CA GLY A 275 -13.93 10.66 0.53
C GLY A 275 -13.58 10.87 -0.95
N VAL A 276 -14.27 10.19 -1.86
CA VAL A 276 -14.14 10.42 -3.31
C VAL A 276 -14.79 11.76 -3.68
N ASN A 277 -14.13 12.54 -4.55
CA ASN A 277 -14.49 13.89 -4.99
C ASN A 277 -14.55 14.95 -3.87
N THR A 278 -13.75 14.82 -2.81
CA THR A 278 -13.65 15.85 -1.75
C THR A 278 -12.52 16.84 -2.06
N ASP A 279 -12.70 17.67 -3.09
CA ASP A 279 -11.72 18.68 -3.47
C ASP A 279 -11.42 19.64 -2.29
N ASN A 280 -10.14 19.81 -1.95
CA ASN A 280 -9.61 20.80 -0.98
C ASN A 280 -10.11 20.67 0.48
N GLY A 281 -10.68 19.53 0.90
CA GLY A 281 -11.11 19.31 2.28
C GLY A 281 -9.95 19.00 3.24
N ASN A 282 -9.88 19.70 4.37
CA ASN A 282 -8.88 19.50 5.42
C ASN A 282 -9.50 18.95 6.71
N TYR A 283 -8.72 18.20 7.47
CA TYR A 283 -9.07 17.74 8.82
C TYR A 283 -10.37 16.93 8.90
N ASN A 284 -10.62 16.05 7.92
CA ASN A 284 -11.80 15.18 7.92
C ASN A 284 -11.50 13.78 8.45
N VAL A 285 -12.48 13.19 9.12
CA VAL A 285 -12.51 11.77 9.47
C VAL A 285 -13.67 11.13 8.71
N ILE A 286 -13.37 10.32 7.68
CA ILE A 286 -14.35 9.68 6.80
C ILE A 286 -14.15 8.16 6.85
N LEU A 287 -15.10 7.44 7.43
CA LEU A 287 -14.98 6.01 7.73
C LEU A 287 -16.21 5.27 7.20
N GLY A 288 -16.05 4.41 6.20
CA GLY A 288 -17.12 3.58 5.67
C GLY A 288 -17.06 3.41 4.15
N ASN A 289 -17.71 2.36 3.66
CA ASN A 289 -17.87 2.15 2.22
C ASN A 289 -18.72 3.30 1.63
N GLN A 290 -18.15 4.00 0.64
CA GLN A 290 -18.75 5.16 -0.02
C GLN A 290 -19.17 6.29 0.92
N ALA A 291 -18.55 6.41 2.11
CA ALA A 291 -18.78 7.52 3.01
C ALA A 291 -18.15 8.81 2.45
N GLY A 292 -18.83 9.95 2.64
CA GLY A 292 -18.34 11.27 2.24
C GLY A 292 -18.04 11.42 0.76
N ILE A 293 -18.66 10.62 -0.11
CA ILE A 293 -18.57 10.84 -1.56
C ILE A 293 -19.27 12.16 -1.87
N SER A 294 -18.67 12.98 -2.73
CA SER A 294 -19.33 14.16 -3.27
C SER A 294 -19.77 13.89 -4.71
N VAL A 295 -20.99 13.36 -4.91
CA VAL A 295 -21.53 13.12 -6.26
C VAL A 295 -22.11 14.38 -6.92
N ALA A 296 -22.41 15.42 -6.14
CA ALA A 296 -22.98 16.68 -6.63
C ALA A 296 -21.94 17.81 -6.76
N TYR A 297 -20.66 17.54 -6.47
CA TYR A 297 -19.63 18.55 -6.51
C TYR A 297 -19.43 19.11 -7.93
N LYS A 298 -19.50 20.44 -8.04
CA LYS A 298 -19.04 21.18 -9.21
C LYS A 298 -17.69 21.83 -8.85
N PRO A 299 -16.61 21.58 -9.61
CA PRO A 299 -15.36 22.31 -9.44
C PRO A 299 -15.59 23.82 -9.44
N GLY A 300 -15.04 24.52 -8.44
CA GLY A 300 -15.24 25.96 -8.26
C GLY A 300 -16.54 26.38 -7.55
N SER A 301 -17.30 25.43 -6.99
CA SER A 301 -18.55 25.70 -6.25
C SER A 301 -18.38 26.43 -4.91
N GLY A 302 -17.15 26.65 -4.44
CA GLY A 302 -16.88 27.23 -3.12
C GLY A 302 -17.25 26.32 -1.95
N ALA A 303 -17.59 25.05 -2.21
CA ALA A 303 -17.81 24.05 -1.16
C ALA A 303 -16.52 23.88 -0.35
N ASN A 304 -16.63 24.08 0.96
CA ASN A 304 -15.57 23.86 1.93
C ASN A 304 -15.94 22.57 2.67
N LEU A 305 -15.12 21.52 2.48
CA LEU A 305 -15.36 20.21 3.08
C LEU A 305 -14.52 20.01 4.34
N ASN A 306 -14.20 21.06 5.10
CA ASN A 306 -13.30 20.94 6.26
C ASN A 306 -14.02 20.48 7.54
N ASN A 307 -13.25 19.83 8.41
CA ASN A 307 -13.61 19.50 9.79
C ASN A 307 -14.87 18.63 9.93
N ASN A 308 -15.08 17.68 9.04
CA ASN A 308 -16.21 16.76 9.13
C ASN A 308 -15.83 15.44 9.81
N VAL A 309 -16.78 14.87 10.55
CA VAL A 309 -16.75 13.49 11.03
C VAL A 309 -17.87 12.75 10.31
N VAL A 310 -17.52 11.79 9.44
CA VAL A 310 -18.47 11.05 8.60
C VAL A 310 -18.20 9.55 8.77
N ILE A 311 -19.11 8.85 9.43
CA ILE A 311 -18.91 7.45 9.82
C ILE A 311 -20.15 6.63 9.45
N GLY A 312 -20.01 5.69 8.52
CA GLY A 312 -21.08 4.77 8.14
C GLY A 312 -21.14 4.50 6.63
N TYR A 313 -21.82 3.42 6.25
CA TYR A 313 -22.08 3.12 4.84
C TYR A 313 -22.85 4.27 4.19
N LYS A 314 -22.28 4.88 3.14
CA LYS A 314 -22.88 6.02 2.42
C LYS A 314 -23.35 7.19 3.29
N ALA A 315 -22.76 7.39 4.47
CA ALA A 315 -22.97 8.63 5.21
C ALA A 315 -22.43 9.81 4.38
N GLY A 316 -23.19 10.92 4.26
CA GLY A 316 -22.77 12.09 3.49
C GLY A 316 -22.59 11.88 1.98
N TYR A 317 -23.27 10.89 1.37
CA TYR A 317 -23.02 10.43 -0.01
C TYR A 317 -23.25 11.47 -1.13
N SER A 318 -24.11 12.48 -0.93
CA SER A 318 -24.37 13.51 -1.94
C SER A 318 -23.44 14.71 -1.86
N GLY A 319 -22.50 14.72 -0.93
CA GLY A 319 -21.59 15.83 -0.65
C GLY A 319 -21.76 16.33 0.78
N ILE A 320 -20.64 16.61 1.43
CA ILE A 320 -20.58 17.14 2.79
C ILE A 320 -20.15 18.61 2.71
N GLY A 321 -20.84 19.49 3.44
CA GLY A 321 -20.34 20.84 3.68
C GLY A 321 -19.24 20.83 4.74
N THR A 322 -19.18 21.84 5.61
CA THR A 322 -18.14 21.95 6.66
C THR A 322 -18.71 21.73 8.06
N ASN A 323 -17.86 21.26 8.97
CA ASN A 323 -18.16 21.14 10.40
C ASN A 323 -19.36 20.22 10.71
N ASN A 324 -19.59 19.17 9.90
CA ASN A 324 -20.68 18.23 10.13
C ASN A 324 -20.22 16.98 10.90
N VAL A 325 -21.08 16.45 11.77
CA VAL A 325 -20.93 15.14 12.41
C VAL A 325 -22.05 14.24 11.90
N LEU A 326 -21.72 13.26 11.07
CA LEU A 326 -22.63 12.32 10.43
C LEU A 326 -22.23 10.90 10.85
N ILE A 327 -22.98 10.27 11.75
CA ILE A 327 -22.66 8.95 12.28
C ILE A 327 -23.86 8.04 12.08
N GLY A 328 -23.72 7.00 11.28
CA GLY A 328 -24.78 6.03 10.95
C GLY A 328 -24.82 5.74 9.45
N ALA A 329 -25.40 4.58 9.08
CA ALA A 329 -25.58 4.27 7.67
C ALA A 329 -26.53 5.32 7.04
N GLN A 330 -26.12 5.89 5.92
CA GLN A 330 -26.86 6.91 5.18
C GLN A 330 -27.26 8.16 6.01
N ALA A 331 -26.57 8.44 7.12
CA ALA A 331 -26.73 9.70 7.84
C ALA A 331 -26.32 10.87 6.92
N GLY A 332 -27.18 11.88 6.78
CA GLY A 332 -26.95 13.01 5.88
C GLY A 332 -26.76 12.59 4.41
N TYR A 333 -27.48 11.57 3.94
CA TYR A 333 -27.28 11.03 2.58
C TYR A 333 -27.43 12.09 1.49
N ARG A 334 -28.43 13.00 1.58
CA ARG A 334 -28.74 14.05 0.58
C ARG A 334 -28.38 15.46 1.04
N LEU A 335 -27.30 15.63 1.78
CA LEU A 335 -26.81 16.96 2.16
C LEU A 335 -26.49 17.83 0.94
N ASP A 336 -26.62 19.14 1.12
CA ASP A 336 -26.14 20.16 0.18
C ASP A 336 -24.68 20.52 0.52
N PRO A 337 -23.70 20.21 -0.34
CA PRO A 337 -22.29 20.50 -0.06
C PRO A 337 -21.96 21.99 0.12
N VAL A 338 -22.84 22.92 -0.26
CA VAL A 338 -22.67 24.36 -0.01
C VAL A 338 -23.45 24.83 1.21
N GLY A 339 -24.72 24.42 1.33
CA GLY A 339 -25.67 24.89 2.34
C GLY A 339 -25.68 24.12 3.66
N SER A 340 -25.07 22.93 3.74
CA SER A 340 -25.15 22.05 4.91
C SER A 340 -23.90 22.13 5.79
N LYS A 341 -23.95 22.99 6.81
CA LYS A 341 -22.82 23.26 7.73
C LYS A 341 -23.24 23.09 9.17
N GLY A 342 -22.32 22.63 10.03
CA GLY A 342 -22.55 22.59 11.47
C GLY A 342 -23.66 21.63 11.91
N ASN A 343 -23.96 20.60 11.12
CA ASN A 343 -25.00 19.64 11.43
C ASN A 343 -24.48 18.48 12.28
N VAL A 344 -25.33 17.92 13.13
CA VAL A 344 -25.05 16.71 13.92
C VAL A 344 -26.16 15.69 13.68
N PHE A 345 -25.88 14.66 12.89
CA PHE A 345 -26.81 13.58 12.56
C PHE A 345 -26.27 12.25 13.08
N ILE A 346 -27.04 11.59 13.95
CA ILE A 346 -26.64 10.35 14.61
C ILE A 346 -27.74 9.30 14.47
N GLY A 347 -27.37 8.15 13.90
CA GLY A 347 -28.17 6.96 13.68
C GLY A 347 -28.48 6.69 12.20
N ASP A 348 -29.12 5.55 11.94
CA ASP A 348 -29.44 5.09 10.58
C ASP A 348 -30.39 6.07 9.88
N HIS A 349 -30.02 6.55 8.70
CA HIS A 349 -30.77 7.54 7.92
C HIS A 349 -31.06 8.88 8.63
N ALA A 350 -30.36 9.21 9.73
CA ALA A 350 -30.55 10.49 10.41
C ALA A 350 -30.25 11.67 9.47
N GLY A 351 -31.17 12.63 9.38
CA GLY A 351 -31.04 13.80 8.51
C GLY A 351 -30.93 13.46 7.01
N TYR A 352 -31.48 12.33 6.56
CA TYR A 352 -31.33 11.83 5.18
C TYR A 352 -31.66 12.87 4.09
N TYR A 353 -32.69 13.70 4.31
CA TYR A 353 -33.17 14.73 3.39
C TYR A 353 -32.86 16.17 3.85
N GLU A 354 -32.12 16.34 4.94
CA GLU A 354 -31.80 17.67 5.47
C GLU A 354 -30.79 18.37 4.56
N THR A 355 -31.05 19.63 4.21
CA THR A 355 -30.17 20.45 3.36
C THR A 355 -29.70 21.72 4.07
N GLY A 356 -30.30 22.06 5.20
CA GLY A 356 -29.96 23.22 6.02
C GLY A 356 -28.69 23.05 6.84
N SER A 357 -28.39 24.09 7.61
CA SER A 357 -27.26 24.17 8.54
C SER A 357 -27.75 24.17 10.00
N ASN A 358 -26.84 23.89 10.92
CA ASN A 358 -27.04 23.97 12.36
C ASN A 358 -28.17 23.07 12.88
N LYS A 359 -28.40 21.92 12.25
CA LYS A 359 -29.45 20.97 12.65
C LYS A 359 -28.90 19.82 13.47
N LEU A 360 -29.68 19.39 14.46
CA LEU A 360 -29.46 18.17 15.23
C LEU A 360 -30.54 17.14 14.84
N TYR A 361 -30.12 15.94 14.46
CA TYR A 361 -31.01 14.79 14.27
C TYR A 361 -30.43 13.58 15.00
N ILE A 362 -31.20 12.99 15.92
CA ILE A 362 -30.91 11.67 16.48
C ILE A 362 -32.08 10.76 16.12
N SER A 363 -31.85 9.83 15.19
CA SER A 363 -32.89 9.00 14.58
C SER A 363 -32.29 7.71 13.99
N ASN A 364 -33.09 6.65 13.90
CA ASN A 364 -32.76 5.42 13.16
C ASN A 364 -33.73 5.21 11.98
N SER A 365 -34.18 6.30 11.37
CA SER A 365 -34.95 6.31 10.13
C SER A 365 -34.83 7.68 9.43
N ASN A 366 -35.29 7.74 8.17
CA ASN A 366 -35.36 8.96 7.36
C ASN A 366 -36.60 9.83 7.64
N THR A 367 -37.20 9.69 8.83
CA THR A 367 -38.37 10.48 9.26
C THR A 367 -38.08 11.97 9.35
N THR A 368 -39.12 12.80 9.17
CA THR A 368 -39.07 14.24 9.45
C THR A 368 -39.22 14.57 10.94
N ASP A 369 -39.73 13.62 11.73
CA ASP A 369 -39.92 13.73 13.18
C ASP A 369 -38.95 12.77 13.89
N PRO A 370 -37.63 13.09 13.98
CA PRO A 370 -36.64 12.22 14.61
C PRO A 370 -36.87 12.16 16.13
N LEU A 371 -36.35 11.15 16.84
CA LEU A 371 -36.49 11.07 18.30
C LEU A 371 -36.05 12.37 19.00
N ILE A 372 -34.92 12.93 18.55
CA ILE A 372 -34.46 14.25 18.95
C ILE A 372 -34.18 15.08 17.70
N PHE A 373 -34.82 16.23 17.62
CA PHE A 373 -34.55 17.29 16.65
C PHE A 373 -33.94 18.49 17.37
N GLY A 374 -33.15 19.30 16.67
CA GLY A 374 -32.72 20.58 17.23
C GLY A 374 -32.21 21.54 16.17
N ASP A 375 -32.14 22.79 16.58
CA ASP A 375 -31.56 23.88 15.82
C ASP A 375 -30.57 24.62 16.71
N PHE A 376 -29.28 24.49 16.41
CA PHE A 376 -28.18 25.09 17.16
C PHE A 376 -28.16 26.62 17.01
N PHE A 377 -28.65 27.17 15.90
CA PHE A 377 -28.72 28.61 15.70
C PHE A 377 -29.78 29.22 16.62
N GLU A 378 -30.96 28.60 16.66
CA GLU A 378 -32.07 29.00 17.52
C GLU A 378 -31.90 28.59 18.98
N ARG A 379 -30.89 27.76 19.29
CA ARG A 379 -30.66 27.14 20.61
C ARG A 379 -31.87 26.33 21.08
N LYS A 380 -32.50 25.58 20.18
CA LYS A 380 -33.70 24.79 20.44
C LYS A 380 -33.41 23.31 20.30
N VAL A 381 -33.95 22.52 21.23
CA VAL A 381 -34.00 21.05 21.15
C VAL A 381 -35.46 20.63 21.33
N GLN A 382 -35.91 19.72 20.48
CA GLN A 382 -37.24 19.13 20.46
C GLN A 382 -37.12 17.63 20.68
N ILE A 383 -37.87 17.11 21.66
CA ILE A 383 -38.01 15.68 21.92
C ILE A 383 -39.34 15.24 21.32
N ASN A 384 -39.29 14.37 20.30
CA ASN A 384 -40.49 13.83 19.66
C ASN A 384 -40.92 12.54 20.37
N GLY A 385 -41.40 12.73 21.60
CA GLY A 385 -41.81 11.68 22.52
C GLY A 385 -41.82 12.17 23.96
N ASP A 386 -41.93 11.25 24.91
CA ASP A 386 -41.88 11.57 26.34
C ASP A 386 -40.43 11.88 26.79
N LEU A 387 -40.27 12.92 27.62
CA LEU A 387 -39.02 13.22 28.33
C LEU A 387 -39.14 12.78 29.80
N TYR A 388 -38.47 11.69 30.17
CA TYR A 388 -38.36 11.24 31.55
C TYR A 388 -37.03 11.71 32.16
N ALA A 389 -37.08 12.73 33.01
CA ALA A 389 -35.92 13.22 33.74
C ALA A 389 -35.87 12.64 35.17
N THR A 390 -34.74 12.05 35.55
CA THR A 390 -34.49 11.60 36.94
C THR A 390 -33.89 12.69 37.82
N GLY A 391 -33.51 13.82 37.21
CA GLY A 391 -33.04 15.04 37.88
C GLY A 391 -33.97 16.22 37.62
N GLU A 392 -33.58 17.41 38.07
CA GLU A 392 -34.37 18.63 37.93
C GLU A 392 -34.25 19.24 36.52
N ILE A 393 -35.40 19.60 35.94
CA ILE A 393 -35.47 20.51 34.78
C ILE A 393 -35.58 21.92 35.35
N ASN A 394 -34.44 22.61 35.42
CA ASN A 394 -34.36 23.93 36.04
C ASN A 394 -34.86 25.03 35.10
N SER A 395 -35.85 25.80 35.57
CA SER A 395 -36.24 27.07 34.96
C SER A 395 -35.97 28.20 35.95
N LEU A 396 -34.99 29.06 35.63
CA LEU A 396 -34.61 30.14 36.52
C LEU A 396 -35.75 31.16 36.64
N SER A 397 -36.20 31.41 37.87
CA SER A 397 -37.27 32.36 38.18
C SER A 397 -36.89 33.27 39.37
N ASP A 398 -35.68 33.84 39.33
CA ASP A 398 -35.22 34.81 40.32
C ASP A 398 -35.61 36.23 39.90
N MET A 399 -36.14 37.04 40.82
CA MET A 399 -36.53 38.43 40.56
C MET A 399 -35.36 39.28 40.05
N ARG A 400 -34.12 38.97 40.48
CA ARG A 400 -32.90 39.66 40.03
C ARG A 400 -32.58 39.42 38.56
N LEU A 401 -33.14 38.37 37.97
CA LEU A 401 -32.97 37.99 36.56
C LEU A 401 -34.14 38.46 35.68
N LYS A 402 -35.09 39.23 36.23
CA LYS A 402 -36.30 39.69 35.54
C LYS A 402 -36.39 41.21 35.54
N THR A 403 -36.93 41.77 34.47
CA THR A 403 -37.22 43.20 34.30
C THR A 403 -38.69 43.39 33.88
N ASN A 404 -39.20 44.61 33.91
CA ASN A 404 -40.60 44.94 33.55
C ASN A 404 -41.63 44.08 34.30
N ILE A 405 -41.45 43.97 35.62
CA ILE A 405 -42.30 43.12 36.47
C ILE A 405 -43.58 43.90 36.81
N GLU A 406 -44.67 43.53 36.16
CA GLU A 406 -46.01 44.06 36.43
C GLU A 406 -46.93 42.98 36.98
N ARG A 407 -47.88 43.37 37.84
CA ARG A 407 -48.90 42.44 38.32
C ARG A 407 -49.97 42.27 37.26
N ILE A 408 -50.34 41.02 36.97
CA ILE A 408 -51.53 40.71 36.18
C ILE A 408 -52.77 41.11 37.01
N GLY A 409 -53.53 42.09 36.52
CA GLY A 409 -54.78 42.53 37.13
C GLY A 409 -55.86 41.44 37.09
N SER A 410 -56.63 41.27 38.16
CA SER A 410 -57.72 40.28 38.25
C SER A 410 -57.32 38.82 37.92
N ALA A 411 -56.07 38.44 38.15
CA ALA A 411 -55.53 37.13 37.77
C ALA A 411 -56.36 35.93 38.27
N LEU A 412 -56.92 36.02 39.48
CA LEU A 412 -57.80 34.95 40.02
C LEU A 412 -59.10 34.81 39.23
N GLU A 413 -59.71 35.93 38.83
CA GLU A 413 -60.94 35.90 38.03
C GLU A 413 -60.67 35.35 36.63
N MET A 414 -59.50 35.63 36.05
CA MET A 414 -59.07 34.98 34.80
C MET A 414 -58.97 33.46 34.98
N ILE A 415 -58.28 32.97 36.01
CA ILE A 415 -58.16 31.51 36.25
C ILE A 415 -59.52 30.84 36.43
N LYS A 416 -60.49 31.49 37.09
CA LYS A 416 -61.85 30.95 37.29
C LYS A 416 -62.64 30.77 35.99
N LEU A 417 -62.25 31.43 34.90
CA LEU A 417 -62.88 31.26 33.59
C LEU A 417 -62.37 30.01 32.84
N LEU A 418 -61.29 29.37 33.31
CA LEU A 418 -60.75 28.16 32.70
C LEU A 418 -61.52 26.92 33.15
N ASN A 419 -61.79 26.01 32.21
CA ASN A 419 -62.40 24.72 32.49
C ASN A 419 -61.36 23.60 32.49
N GLY A 420 -61.47 22.70 33.47
CA GLY A 420 -60.73 21.43 33.49
C GLY A 420 -61.49 20.35 32.73
N TYR A 421 -60.76 19.53 31.97
CA TYR A 421 -61.31 18.47 31.13
C TYR A 421 -60.66 17.13 31.42
N PHE A 422 -61.47 16.07 31.42
CA PHE A 422 -60.99 14.73 31.15
C PHE A 422 -61.15 14.43 29.67
N TYR A 423 -60.11 13.94 29.02
CA TYR A 423 -60.13 13.70 27.58
C TYR A 423 -59.38 12.43 27.20
N ASP A 424 -59.77 11.87 26.07
CA ASP A 424 -59.11 10.76 25.39
C ASP A 424 -58.59 11.29 24.05
N TRP A 425 -57.41 10.82 23.65
CA TRP A 425 -56.81 11.23 22.39
C TRP A 425 -57.56 10.62 21.21
N LYS A 426 -57.82 11.42 20.16
CA LYS A 426 -58.46 10.95 18.92
C LYS A 426 -57.48 10.07 18.14
N GLU A 427 -57.67 8.75 18.23
CA GLU A 427 -56.75 7.76 17.66
C GLU A 427 -56.55 7.88 16.14
N ASN A 428 -57.52 8.44 15.42
CA ASN A 428 -57.45 8.64 13.97
C ASN A 428 -56.67 9.90 13.54
N ILE A 429 -56.29 10.76 14.49
CA ILE A 429 -55.57 12.02 14.22
C ILE A 429 -54.14 11.95 14.76
N ILE A 430 -53.87 11.09 15.74
CA ILE A 430 -52.64 11.14 16.55
C ILE A 430 -51.98 9.76 16.57
N GLN A 431 -50.67 9.69 16.32
CA GLN A 431 -49.93 8.43 16.38
C GLN A 431 -49.84 7.93 17.84
N LYS A 432 -50.40 6.74 18.11
CA LYS A 432 -50.44 6.10 19.45
C LYS A 432 -49.08 5.94 20.13
N THR A 433 -47.99 5.99 19.37
CA THR A 433 -46.62 5.86 19.90
C THR A 433 -46.14 7.08 20.67
N ILE A 434 -46.80 8.23 20.53
CA ILE A 434 -46.38 9.50 21.14
C ILE A 434 -47.26 9.88 22.34
N PHE A 435 -48.49 9.38 22.42
CA PHE A 435 -49.45 9.78 23.46
C PHE A 435 -50.10 8.58 24.15
N SER A 436 -50.24 8.68 25.47
CA SER A 436 -50.84 7.65 26.32
C SER A 436 -52.26 7.28 25.88
N ASN A 437 -52.56 5.97 25.89
CA ASN A 437 -53.90 5.43 25.65
C ASN A 437 -54.81 5.50 26.89
N LYS A 438 -54.33 6.07 28.00
CA LYS A 438 -55.11 6.28 29.21
C LYS A 438 -55.81 7.63 29.16
N ARG A 439 -56.99 7.72 29.77
CA ARG A 439 -57.72 8.98 29.96
C ARG A 439 -56.84 10.01 30.67
N GLN A 440 -56.74 11.20 30.08
CA GLN A 440 -55.91 12.31 30.58
C GLN A 440 -56.77 13.37 31.25
N ILE A 441 -56.13 14.24 32.04
CA ILE A 441 -56.71 15.44 32.63
C ILE A 441 -55.93 16.67 32.16
N GLY A 442 -56.61 17.77 31.86
CA GLY A 442 -55.95 19.02 31.44
C GLY A 442 -56.92 20.13 31.06
N VAL A 443 -56.44 21.08 30.28
CA VAL A 443 -57.21 22.23 29.77
C VAL A 443 -57.15 22.26 28.23
N MET A 444 -58.07 22.98 27.59
CA MET A 444 -58.05 23.15 26.12
C MET A 444 -57.33 24.46 25.77
N ALA A 445 -56.31 24.38 24.91
CA ALA A 445 -55.48 25.55 24.56
C ALA A 445 -56.31 26.71 23.97
N GLN A 446 -57.31 26.42 23.13
CA GLN A 446 -58.19 27.42 22.53
C GLN A 446 -59.11 28.11 23.55
N GLU A 447 -59.33 27.52 24.72
CA GLU A 447 -60.04 28.18 25.82
C GLU A 447 -59.09 29.01 26.67
N VAL A 448 -57.89 28.50 26.94
CA VAL A 448 -56.85 29.25 27.64
C VAL A 448 -56.53 30.55 26.91
N GLU A 449 -56.33 30.50 25.59
CA GLU A 449 -56.03 31.68 24.74
C GLU A 449 -57.10 32.77 24.83
N LYS A 450 -58.38 32.42 24.99
CA LYS A 450 -59.47 33.42 25.11
C LYS A 450 -59.44 34.18 26.44
N VAL A 451 -58.83 33.58 27.46
CA VAL A 451 -58.81 34.07 28.84
C VAL A 451 -57.44 34.69 29.19
N LEU A 452 -56.37 34.11 28.66
CA LEU A 452 -54.97 34.48 28.80
C LEU A 452 -54.31 34.55 27.40
N PRO A 453 -54.63 35.56 26.59
CA PRO A 453 -54.11 35.72 25.22
C PRO A 453 -52.64 36.11 25.13
#